data_AF-A0A960B0K8-F1
#
_entry.id   AF-A0A960B0K8-F1
#
_cell.length_a   1.000
_cell.length_b   1.000
_cell.length_c   1.000
_cell.angle_alpha   90.00
_cell.angle_beta   90.00
_cell.angle_gamma   90.00
#
_symmetry.space_group_name_H-M   'P 1'
#
loop_
_entity.id
_entity.type
_entity.pdbx_description
1 polymer ?
#
loop_
_entity_poly.entity_id
_entity_poly.type
_entity_poly.pdbx_seq_one_letter_code
_entity_poly.pdbx_strand_id
1 'polypeptide(L)'
;HPGLFAGVLLVGGRPDLADPVGLADSTLVSVVAADDRAAVAAQSALEDLLAKRHVTCATATWQTAWSSARLSASATSVLAQGDRATLVRLEGGGAVNAYRIPRLREWLLRQSAT
;
A
#
# COMPACT_ATOMS: atom_id res chain seq x y z
N HIS A 1 -7.99 -2.98 -15.49
CA HIS A 1 -7.57 -1.90 -16.41
C HIS A 1 -6.26 -1.25 -15.90
N PRO A 2 -5.09 -1.75 -16.31
CA PRO A 2 -3.79 -1.36 -15.76
C PRO A 2 -3.40 0.10 -15.93
N GLY A 3 -3.84 0.74 -17.02
CA GLY A 3 -3.42 2.08 -17.42
C GLY A 3 -4.45 3.18 -17.15
N LEU A 4 -5.54 2.88 -16.44
CA LEU A 4 -6.56 3.88 -16.14
C LEU A 4 -6.15 4.79 -14.98
N PHE A 5 -5.32 4.29 -14.06
CA PHE A 5 -4.92 4.99 -12.85
C PHE A 5 -3.39 5.12 -12.81
N ALA A 6 -2.89 6.34 -12.62
CA ALA A 6 -1.46 6.59 -12.46
C ALA A 6 -0.90 6.07 -11.13
N GLY A 7 -1.76 5.88 -10.13
CA GLY A 7 -1.43 5.17 -8.91
C GLY A 7 -2.66 4.82 -8.08
N VAL A 8 -2.53 3.81 -7.22
CA VAL A 8 -3.63 3.24 -6.44
C VAL A 8 -3.29 3.26 -4.96
N LEU A 9 -4.19 3.78 -4.12
CA LEU A 9 -4.15 3.63 -2.67
C LEU A 9 -5.28 2.68 -2.23
N LEU A 10 -4.92 1.44 -1.90
CA LEU A 10 -5.85 0.39 -1.51
C LEU A 10 -5.91 0.28 0.02
N VAL A 11 -7.02 0.72 0.63
CA VAL A 11 -7.18 0.73 2.10
C VAL A 11 -8.15 -0.36 2.54
N GLY A 12 -7.66 -1.36 3.28
CA GLY A 12 -8.43 -2.52 3.74
C GLY A 12 -8.95 -3.40 2.58
N GLY A 13 -8.40 -3.22 1.38
CA GLY A 13 -8.87 -3.91 0.19
C GLY A 13 -8.42 -5.35 0.11
N ARG A 14 -9.21 -6.15 -0.59
CA ARG A 14 -8.95 -7.57 -0.89
C ARG A 14 -8.97 -7.70 -2.42
N PRO A 15 -7.83 -7.51 -3.08
CA PRO A 15 -7.79 -7.57 -4.54
C PRO A 15 -8.13 -8.99 -5.00
N ASP A 16 -8.78 -9.09 -6.15
CA ASP A 16 -8.95 -10.38 -6.81
C ASP A 16 -7.58 -10.89 -7.26
N LEU A 17 -7.20 -12.06 -6.77
CA LEU A 17 -5.91 -12.70 -7.04
C LEU A 17 -5.98 -13.70 -8.18
N ALA A 18 -7.18 -14.01 -8.68
CA ALA A 18 -7.38 -14.91 -9.82
C ALA A 18 -6.96 -14.25 -11.15
N ASP A 19 -7.18 -12.93 -11.26
CA ASP A 19 -6.74 -12.13 -12.40
C ASP A 19 -6.03 -10.83 -11.95
N PRO A 20 -4.78 -10.92 -11.50
CA PRO A 20 -3.99 -9.76 -11.08
C PRO A 20 -3.50 -8.90 -12.27
N VAL A 21 -3.99 -9.14 -13.50
CA VAL A 21 -3.54 -8.42 -14.70
C VAL A 21 -3.78 -6.91 -14.50
N GLY A 22 -2.68 -6.21 -14.35
CA GLY A 22 -2.62 -4.77 -14.11
C GLY A 22 -2.13 -4.34 -12.74
N LEU A 23 -2.26 -5.16 -11.68
CA LEU A 23 -1.69 -4.79 -10.37
C LEU A 23 -0.15 -4.85 -10.38
N ALA A 24 0.43 -5.80 -11.10
CA ALA A 24 1.89 -5.90 -11.25
C ALA A 24 2.50 -4.75 -12.07
N ASP A 25 1.68 -4.11 -12.91
CA ASP A 25 2.09 -3.01 -13.78
C ASP A 25 1.72 -1.64 -13.20
N SER A 26 0.88 -1.59 -12.17
CA SER A 26 0.44 -0.38 -11.50
C SER A 26 1.37 0.03 -10.36
N THR A 27 1.50 1.34 -10.15
CA THR A 27 2.07 1.90 -8.92
C THR A 27 1.02 1.81 -7.80
N LEU A 28 1.27 1.04 -6.75
CA LEU A 28 0.27 0.78 -5.70
C LEU A 28 0.82 0.92 -4.28
N VAL A 29 -0.02 1.44 -3.39
CA VAL A 29 0.16 1.38 -1.94
C VAL A 29 -1.04 0.63 -1.36
N SER A 30 -0.79 -0.51 -0.72
CA SER A 30 -1.79 -1.28 0.02
C SER A 30 -1.62 -1.06 1.51
N VAL A 31 -2.69 -0.67 2.22
CA VAL A 31 -2.68 -0.51 3.67
C VAL A 31 -3.78 -1.36 4.29
N VAL A 32 -3.43 -2.27 5.19
CA VAL A 32 -4.38 -3.12 5.92
C VAL A 32 -4.22 -2.97 7.42
N ALA A 33 -5.27 -3.27 8.19
CA ALA A 33 -5.16 -3.40 9.64
C ALA A 33 -4.48 -4.74 9.96
N ALA A 34 -3.52 -4.74 10.87
CA ALA A 34 -2.75 -5.94 11.20
C ALA A 34 -3.60 -7.04 11.89
N ASP A 35 -4.71 -6.66 12.51
CA ASP A 35 -5.67 -7.56 13.16
C ASP A 35 -6.78 -8.06 12.22
N ASP A 36 -6.96 -7.47 11.04
CA ASP A 36 -7.83 -8.00 9.98
C ASP A 36 -7.11 -9.15 9.26
N ARG A 37 -7.28 -10.36 9.80
CA ARG A 37 -6.66 -11.59 9.25
C ARG A 37 -6.97 -11.81 7.77
N ALA A 38 -8.17 -11.48 7.31
CA ALA A 38 -8.56 -11.69 5.91
C ALA A 38 -7.88 -10.68 4.99
N ALA A 39 -7.77 -9.41 5.40
CA ALA A 39 -7.02 -8.40 4.65
C ALA A 39 -5.52 -8.69 4.66
N VAL A 40 -4.95 -9.14 5.78
CA VAL A 40 -3.53 -9.56 5.88
C VAL A 40 -3.24 -10.75 4.98
N ALA A 41 -4.13 -11.75 4.95
CA ALA A 41 -3.97 -12.91 4.06
C ALA A 41 -4.01 -12.49 2.58
N ALA A 42 -4.95 -11.61 2.20
CA ALA A 42 -5.03 -11.08 0.85
C ALA A 42 -3.79 -10.26 0.47
N GLN A 43 -3.28 -9.42 1.38
CA GLN A 43 -2.07 -8.63 1.16
C GLN A 43 -0.83 -9.52 1.01
N SER A 44 -0.72 -10.59 1.81
CA SER A 44 0.40 -11.55 1.73
C SER A 44 0.36 -12.32 0.41
N ALA A 45 -0.83 -12.74 -0.02
CA ALA A 45 -0.97 -13.42 -1.31
C ALA A 45 -0.73 -12.47 -2.51
N LEU A 46 -1.01 -11.17 -2.37
CA LEU A 46 -0.58 -10.15 -3.33
C LEU A 46 0.94 -10.02 -3.37
N GLU A 47 1.62 -9.99 -2.21
CA GLU A 47 3.08 -9.95 -2.12
C GLU A 47 3.71 -11.15 -2.85
N ASP A 48 3.24 -12.36 -2.58
CA ASP A 48 3.70 -13.59 -3.24
C ASP A 48 3.52 -13.53 -4.76
N LEU A 49 2.41 -12.94 -5.21
CA LEU A 49 2.09 -12.81 -6.62
C LEU A 49 3.03 -11.81 -7.32
N LEU A 50 3.27 -10.66 -6.69
CA LEU A 50 4.19 -9.64 -7.19
C LEU A 50 5.62 -10.17 -7.24
N ALA A 51 6.05 -10.92 -6.21
CA ALA A 51 7.35 -11.58 -6.17
C ALA A 51 7.52 -12.60 -7.32
N LYS A 52 6.50 -13.44 -7.59
CA LYS A 52 6.50 -14.38 -8.73
C LYS A 52 6.63 -13.69 -10.09
N ARG A 53 6.29 -12.40 -10.17
CA ARG A 53 6.40 -11.56 -11.38
C ARG A 53 7.61 -10.64 -11.37
N HIS A 54 8.53 -10.83 -10.43
CA HIS A 54 9.73 -10.00 -10.27
C HIS A 54 9.43 -8.52 -10.04
N VAL A 55 8.29 -8.19 -9.44
CA VAL A 55 7.97 -6.84 -9.00
C VAL A 55 8.48 -6.66 -7.58
N THR A 56 9.38 -5.71 -7.38
CA THR A 56 9.89 -5.36 -6.05
C THR A 56 8.79 -4.68 -5.23
N CYS A 57 8.67 -5.11 -3.97
CA CYS A 57 7.70 -4.59 -3.02
C CYS A 57 8.42 -4.05 -1.79
N ALA A 58 8.14 -2.81 -1.42
CA ALA A 58 8.46 -2.33 -0.09
C ALA A 58 7.41 -2.87 0.91
N THR A 59 7.84 -3.36 2.06
CA THR A 59 6.94 -3.76 3.14
C THR A 59 7.22 -2.97 4.41
N ALA A 60 6.17 -2.63 5.17
CA ALA A 60 6.30 -1.93 6.43
C ALA A 60 5.18 -2.23 7.41
N THR A 61 5.49 -2.11 8.70
CA THR A 61 4.50 -2.13 9.79
C THR A 61 4.58 -0.81 10.54
N TRP A 62 3.44 -0.13 10.68
CA TRP A 62 3.33 1.12 11.44
C TRP A 62 2.30 0.99 12.54
N GLN A 63 2.43 1.80 13.57
CA GLN A 63 1.48 1.85 14.67
C GLN A 63 0.56 3.06 14.50
N THR A 64 -0.75 2.86 14.60
CA THR A 64 -1.73 3.94 14.53
C THR A 64 -1.57 4.95 15.66
N ALA A 65 -1.02 4.53 16.80
CA ALA A 65 -0.73 5.38 17.96
C ALA A 65 0.49 6.31 17.74
N TRP A 66 1.27 6.12 16.67
CA TRP A 66 2.37 7.03 16.37
C TRP A 66 1.86 8.43 16.04
N SER A 67 2.70 9.43 16.32
CA SER A 67 2.41 10.80 15.92
C SER A 67 2.28 10.92 14.40
N SER A 68 1.45 11.88 13.94
CA SER A 68 1.29 12.17 12.52
C SER A 68 2.62 12.47 11.81
N ALA A 69 3.55 13.16 12.50
CA ALA A 69 4.89 13.43 11.99
C ALA A 69 5.69 12.14 11.77
N ARG A 70 5.64 11.19 12.71
CA ARG A 70 6.33 9.90 12.59
C ARG A 70 5.74 9.03 11.49
N LEU A 71 4.40 8.97 11.38
CA LEU A 71 3.72 8.26 10.28
C LEU A 71 4.09 8.87 8.92
N SER A 72 4.14 10.20 8.83
CA SER A 72 4.55 10.92 7.62
C SER A 72 6.01 10.64 7.25
N ALA A 73 6.92 10.66 8.22
CA ALA A 73 8.33 10.34 7.99
C ALA A 73 8.51 8.89 7.51
N SER A 74 7.80 7.95 8.14
CA SER A 74 7.83 6.53 7.76
C SER A 74 7.28 6.30 6.34
N ALA A 75 6.16 6.95 6.02
CA ALA A 75 5.59 6.94 4.67
C ALA A 75 6.56 7.54 3.64
N THR A 76 7.24 8.64 3.99
CA THR A 76 8.24 9.26 3.09
C THR A 76 9.40 8.31 2.83
N SER A 77 9.91 7.68 3.89
CA SER A 77 11.03 6.74 3.80
C SER A 77 10.70 5.52 2.93
N VAL A 78 9.52 4.90 3.13
CA VAL A 78 9.14 3.70 2.36
C VAL A 78 8.86 4.05 0.89
N LEU A 79 8.17 5.17 0.63
CA LEU A 79 7.82 5.57 -0.74
C LEU A 79 9.04 6.05 -1.54
N ALA A 80 10.10 6.49 -0.87
CA ALA A 80 11.36 6.89 -1.51
C ALA A 80 12.18 5.69 -2.04
N GLN A 81 11.83 4.46 -1.68
CA GLN A 81 12.50 3.25 -2.19
C GLN A 81 12.27 3.05 -3.70
N GLY A 82 11.24 3.70 -4.27
CA GLY A 82 10.95 3.65 -5.70
C GLY A 82 10.30 2.34 -6.16
N ASP A 83 9.88 1.50 -5.22
CA ASP A 83 9.18 0.26 -5.53
C ASP A 83 7.81 0.53 -6.14
N ARG A 84 7.43 -0.28 -7.12
CA ARG A 84 6.11 -0.19 -7.77
C ARG A 84 4.99 -0.54 -6.79
N ALA A 85 5.27 -1.37 -5.79
CA ALA A 85 4.30 -1.72 -4.77
C ALA A 85 4.86 -1.44 -3.37
N THR A 86 4.02 -0.83 -2.53
CA THR A 86 4.28 -0.67 -1.10
C THR A 86 3.15 -1.32 -0.31
N LEU A 87 3.47 -2.25 0.58
CA LEU A 87 2.52 -3.00 1.40
C LEU A 87 2.72 -2.62 2.87
N VAL A 88 1.69 -2.06 3.48
CA VAL A 88 1.74 -1.54 4.85
C VAL A 88 0.71 -2.25 5.72
N ARG A 89 1.14 -2.61 6.93
CA ARG A 89 0.26 -3.08 8.01
C ARG A 89 0.18 -2.03 9.11
N LEU A 90 -1.04 -1.69 9.54
CA LEU A 90 -1.30 -0.79 10.66
C LEU A 90 -1.65 -1.59 11.91
N GLU A 91 -0.83 -1.47 12.95
CA GLU A 91 -1.07 -2.02 14.27
C GLU A 91 -1.85 -1.05 15.15
N GLY A 92 -2.74 -1.58 16.00
CA GLY A 92 -3.47 -0.78 16.99
C GLY A 92 -4.65 0.02 16.45
N GLY A 93 -5.15 -0.29 15.24
CA GLY A 93 -6.37 0.32 14.72
C GLY A 93 -6.70 -0.05 13.28
N GLY A 94 -7.82 0.45 12.78
CA GLY A 94 -8.32 0.11 11.46
C GLY A 94 -7.52 0.73 10.31
N ALA A 95 -7.60 0.08 9.14
CA ALA A 95 -6.95 0.51 7.89
C ALA A 95 -7.34 1.94 7.48
N VAL A 96 -8.56 2.40 7.82
CA VAL A 96 -9.06 3.75 7.56
C VAL A 96 -8.13 4.87 8.07
N ASN A 97 -7.30 4.58 9.08
CA ASN A 97 -6.29 5.52 9.57
C ASN A 97 -5.23 5.88 8.52
N ALA A 98 -5.08 5.08 7.45
CA ALA A 98 -4.26 5.41 6.29
C ALA A 98 -4.61 6.77 5.68
N TYR A 99 -5.90 7.12 5.60
CA TYR A 99 -6.36 8.41 5.08
C TYR A 99 -5.96 9.61 5.95
N ARG A 100 -5.55 9.36 7.20
CA ARG A 100 -5.06 10.38 8.13
C ARG A 100 -3.56 10.62 7.99
N ILE A 101 -2.83 9.83 7.21
CA ILE A 101 -1.39 9.97 6.97
C ILE A 101 -1.18 10.97 5.82
N PRO A 102 -0.73 12.22 6.08
CA PRO A 102 -0.64 13.26 5.05
C PRO A 102 0.19 12.85 3.84
N ARG A 103 1.34 12.18 4.08
CA ARG A 103 2.26 11.79 3.01
C ARG A 103 1.70 10.75 2.04
N LEU A 104 0.80 9.88 2.47
CA LEU A 104 0.12 8.95 1.54
C LEU A 104 -0.83 9.70 0.60
N ARG A 105 -1.55 10.70 1.13
CA ARG A 105 -2.44 11.54 0.32
C ARG A 105 -1.65 12.38 -0.68
N GLU A 106 -0.58 13.02 -0.24
CA GLU A 106 0.30 13.79 -1.11
C GLU A 106 0.95 12.93 -2.18
N TRP A 107 1.38 11.71 -1.83
CA TRP A 107 1.91 10.76 -2.81
C TRP A 107 0.89 10.43 -3.89
N LEU A 108 -0.36 10.15 -3.51
CA LEU A 108 -1.44 9.83 -4.45
C LEU A 108 -1.71 11.00 -5.40
N LEU A 109 -1.77 12.24 -4.89
CA LEU A 109 -1.96 13.45 -5.69
C LEU A 109 -0.80 13.73 -6.64
N ARG A 110 0.43 13.31 -6.29
CA ARG A 110 1.58 13.44 -7.20
C ARG A 110 1.54 12.45 -8.37
N GLN A 111 0.82 11.33 -8.25
CA GLN A 111 0.70 10.38 -9.36
C GLN A 111 -0.11 10.97 -10.53
N SER A 112 -1.05 11.88 -10.26
CA SER A 112 -1.84 12.56 -11.30
C SER A 112 -1.13 13.71 -12.02
N ALA A 113 0.08 14.08 -11.58
CA ALA A 113 0.81 15.23 -12.13
C ALA A 113 1.86 14.85 -13.20
N THR A 114 1.96 13.56 -13.53
CA THR A 114 2.85 12.97 -14.55
C THR A 114 2.05 12.44 -15.72
#